data_AF-A0A229TS47-F1
#
_entry.id   AF-A0A229TS47-F1
#
_cell.length_a   1.000
_cell.length_b   1.000
_cell.length_c   1.000
_cell.angle_alpha   90.00
_cell.angle_beta   90.00
_cell.angle_gamma   90.00
#
_symmetry.space_group_name_H-M   'P 1'
#
loop_
_entity.id
_entity.type
_entity.pdbx_description
1 polymer ?
#
loop_
_entity_poly.entity_id
_entity_poly.type
_entity_poly.pdbx_seq_one_letter_code
_entity_poly.pdbx_strand_id
1 'polypeptide(L)'
;MTEPREPESYFSDERTDSTSHPAPPPPRHQQPGYDPNLPPLHQQYGQPQYPYPPLPQPSRPRHAAPERPVRPPKRVPQSGWRKAVYLASGKLINPGESPLEQRQRELVARVNQPLRGCFRIAMLSLKGGVGKTTITTTLGSTFAALRGDRVIAVDANPDRGTLSQKIPIETTATVRHLLRDADKITRYSDVRAYTSQGSSRLEILASEQDPAVSEAFSESDYLRTVNLLEHFYNIVLTDCGTGLMHSAMKGVLDAADALVVVSSGSVDGSRSASATLDWLDAHGYGDLVKRSVTVINSVRPKAGSVDLDKLAAHFAARTRAVCRIPFDPHLEEGAEIELERLTPETRMALLELAATMADAFPGKR
;
A
#
# COMPACT_ATOMS: atom_id res chain seq x y z
N MET A 1 18.95 27.66 -61.71
CA MET A 1 20.09 26.79 -62.04
C MET A 1 21.34 27.55 -61.64
N THR A 2 21.81 27.35 -60.41
CA THR A 2 23.16 27.74 -59.94
C THR A 2 23.34 27.16 -58.52
N GLU A 3 24.48 26.51 -58.32
CA GLU A 3 24.87 25.64 -57.20
C GLU A 3 24.97 26.35 -55.84
N PRO A 4 24.88 25.61 -54.71
CA PRO A 4 25.14 26.14 -53.38
C PRO A 4 26.63 26.05 -52.98
N ARG A 5 27.14 27.11 -52.37
CA ARG A 5 28.47 27.23 -51.74
C ARG A 5 28.47 26.67 -50.31
N GLU A 6 29.48 25.88 -49.98
CA GLU A 6 29.85 25.46 -48.61
C GLU A 6 30.37 26.66 -47.77
N PRO A 7 30.21 26.63 -46.43
CA PRO A 7 31.01 27.46 -45.53
C PRO A 7 32.03 26.66 -44.72
N GLU A 8 33.22 27.26 -44.64
CA GLU A 8 34.44 26.81 -43.97
C GLU A 8 34.32 26.65 -42.44
N SER A 9 35.11 25.69 -41.95
CA SER A 9 35.40 25.39 -40.55
C SER A 9 36.25 26.46 -39.88
N TYR A 10 35.79 26.97 -38.73
CA TYR A 10 36.64 27.67 -37.75
C TYR A 10 36.81 26.78 -36.51
N PHE A 11 38.02 26.24 -36.35
CA PHE A 11 38.51 25.69 -35.08
C PHE A 11 39.01 26.85 -34.21
N SER A 12 38.53 26.93 -32.97
CA SER A 12 39.11 27.77 -31.92
C SER A 12 39.46 26.90 -30.71
N ASP A 13 40.76 26.73 -30.51
CA ASP A 13 41.40 26.19 -29.30
C ASP A 13 41.10 27.10 -28.10
N GLU A 14 40.41 26.58 -27.08
CA GLU A 14 40.48 27.11 -25.72
C GLU A 14 41.00 26.02 -24.78
N ARG A 15 42.31 26.10 -24.54
CA ARG A 15 42.97 25.48 -23.40
C ARG A 15 42.51 26.18 -22.13
N THR A 16 41.91 25.45 -21.21
CA THR A 16 41.71 25.91 -19.83
C THR A 16 42.59 25.10 -18.88
N ASP A 17 43.38 25.85 -18.12
CA ASP A 17 44.36 25.38 -17.15
C ASP A 17 43.74 24.53 -16.04
N SER A 18 44.36 23.38 -15.81
CA SER A 18 44.04 22.44 -14.73
C SER A 18 45.07 22.60 -13.61
N THR A 19 44.77 23.47 -12.64
CA THR A 19 45.53 23.54 -11.38
C THR A 19 44.86 22.68 -10.31
N SER A 20 45.56 21.62 -9.92
CA SER A 20 45.21 20.69 -8.85
C SER A 20 45.79 21.18 -7.51
N HIS A 21 44.93 21.37 -6.51
CA HIS A 21 45.34 21.57 -5.12
C HIS A 21 44.97 20.32 -4.29
N PRO A 22 45.90 19.71 -3.53
CA PRO A 22 45.60 18.58 -2.66
C PRO A 22 44.97 19.05 -1.34
N ALA A 23 43.88 18.40 -0.94
CA ALA A 23 43.23 18.60 0.36
C ALA A 23 43.96 17.81 1.48
N PRO A 24 44.07 18.35 2.71
CA PRO A 24 44.68 17.64 3.84
C PRO A 24 43.73 16.60 4.45
N PRO A 25 44.26 15.48 5.02
CA PRO A 25 43.43 14.42 5.62
C PRO A 25 42.87 14.81 7.00
N PRO A 26 41.73 14.22 7.43
CA PRO A 26 41.15 14.46 8.74
C PRO A 26 41.91 13.72 9.88
N PRO A 27 41.88 14.23 11.13
CA PRO A 27 42.58 13.63 12.27
C PRO A 27 41.91 12.34 12.77
N ARG A 28 42.73 11.33 13.11
CA ARG A 28 42.34 10.04 13.70
C ARG A 28 41.98 10.19 15.18
N HIS A 29 40.82 9.67 15.59
CA HIS A 29 40.45 9.46 16.99
C HIS A 29 41.28 8.32 17.62
N GLN A 30 41.96 8.59 18.73
CA GLN A 30 42.68 7.60 19.55
C GLN A 30 41.74 6.94 20.57
N GLN A 31 41.76 5.61 20.66
CA GLN A 31 41.11 4.84 21.73
C GLN A 31 42.03 4.78 22.96
N PRO A 32 41.52 4.88 24.21
CA PRO A 32 42.32 4.69 25.42
C PRO A 32 42.79 3.24 25.57
N GLY A 33 44.09 3.06 25.83
CA GLY A 33 44.77 1.78 25.95
C GLY A 33 44.50 1.03 27.26
N TYR A 34 44.57 -0.29 27.14
CA TYR A 34 44.58 -1.29 28.20
C TYR A 34 45.96 -1.32 28.88
N ASP A 35 46.03 -1.20 30.21
CA ASP A 35 47.28 -1.25 30.98
C ASP A 35 47.58 -2.69 31.43
N PRO A 36 48.71 -3.30 31.01
CA PRO A 36 49.05 -4.69 31.29
C PRO A 36 49.70 -4.96 32.68
N ASN A 37 49.65 -4.05 33.65
CA ASN A 37 50.39 -4.16 34.92
C ASN A 37 49.59 -4.54 36.18
N LEU A 38 48.55 -5.39 36.09
CA LEU A 38 47.93 -5.98 37.30
C LEU A 38 48.08 -7.51 37.35
N PRO A 39 48.80 -8.07 38.35
CA PRO A 39 49.06 -9.51 38.46
C PRO A 39 47.85 -10.32 38.98
N PRO A 40 47.73 -11.61 38.60
CA PRO A 40 46.58 -12.46 38.94
C PRO A 40 46.77 -13.18 40.28
N LEU A 41 45.73 -13.24 41.11
CA LEU A 41 45.72 -14.09 42.31
C LEU A 41 44.42 -14.89 42.41
N HIS A 42 44.50 -16.14 41.96
CA HIS A 42 43.68 -17.22 42.50
C HIS A 42 44.17 -17.52 43.92
N GLN A 43 43.31 -17.39 44.92
CA GLN A 43 43.45 -18.13 46.17
C GLN A 43 42.07 -18.49 46.73
N GLN A 44 41.79 -19.78 46.64
CA GLN A 44 40.68 -20.48 47.25
C GLN A 44 41.08 -20.86 48.67
N TYR A 45 40.40 -20.32 49.68
CA TYR A 45 40.34 -20.92 51.02
C TYR A 45 38.93 -20.74 51.58
N GLY A 46 38.28 -21.86 51.89
CA GLY A 46 36.93 -21.92 52.44
C GLY A 46 36.85 -21.42 53.88
N GLN A 47 35.72 -20.81 54.21
CA GLN A 47 35.23 -20.67 55.57
C GLN A 47 33.80 -21.26 55.65
N PRO A 48 33.45 -21.96 56.73
CA PRO A 48 32.14 -22.58 56.89
C PRO A 48 31.04 -21.52 57.08
N GLN A 49 30.04 -21.50 56.19
CA GLN A 49 28.83 -20.70 56.37
C GLN A 49 27.96 -21.32 57.46
N TYR A 50 27.86 -20.66 58.62
CA TYR A 50 26.75 -20.86 59.54
C TYR A 50 25.52 -20.11 59.00
N PRO A 51 24.35 -20.76 58.86
CA PRO A 51 23.15 -20.08 58.41
C PRO A 51 22.59 -19.24 59.56
N TYR A 52 22.72 -17.91 59.46
CA TYR A 52 21.91 -17.01 60.28
C TYR A 52 20.47 -17.01 59.74
N PRO A 53 19.44 -17.22 60.59
CA PRO A 53 18.07 -17.02 60.17
C PRO A 53 17.83 -15.53 59.87
N PRO A 54 17.09 -15.18 58.80
CA PRO A 54 16.75 -13.79 58.53
C PRO A 54 15.91 -13.20 59.66
N LEU A 55 16.29 -12.03 60.15
CA LEU A 55 15.45 -11.26 61.08
C LEU A 55 14.11 -10.89 60.42
N PRO A 56 12.98 -11.01 61.12
CA PRO A 56 11.67 -10.67 60.56
C PRO A 56 11.59 -9.17 60.28
N GLN A 57 11.43 -8.82 59.02
CA GLN A 57 11.10 -7.45 58.61
C GLN A 57 9.66 -7.12 59.05
N PRO A 58 9.39 -5.91 59.57
CA PRO A 58 8.05 -5.49 59.91
C PRO A 58 7.20 -5.43 58.63
N SER A 59 6.22 -6.32 58.56
CA SER A 59 5.21 -6.41 57.50
C SER A 59 4.37 -5.13 57.49
N ARG A 60 4.72 -4.19 56.60
CA ARG A 60 3.78 -3.15 56.19
C ARG A 60 2.58 -3.84 55.53
N PRO A 61 1.33 -3.59 55.98
CA PRO A 61 0.19 -4.10 55.25
C PRO A 61 0.18 -3.45 53.88
N ARG A 62 0.53 -4.23 52.85
CA ARG A 62 0.17 -3.90 51.47
C ARG A 62 -1.34 -3.97 51.42
N HIS A 63 -2.01 -2.86 51.69
CA HIS A 63 -3.34 -2.63 51.17
C HIS A 63 -3.21 -2.59 49.65
N ALA A 64 -3.26 -3.76 49.02
CA ALA A 64 -3.60 -3.87 47.62
C ALA A 64 -5.03 -3.32 47.51
N ALA A 65 -5.13 -2.03 47.19
CA ALA A 65 -6.39 -1.48 46.73
C ALA A 65 -6.84 -2.36 45.56
N PRO A 66 -8.08 -2.86 45.54
CA PRO A 66 -8.56 -3.61 44.40
C PRO A 66 -8.42 -2.69 43.19
N GLU A 67 -7.66 -3.10 42.18
CA GLU A 67 -7.66 -2.46 40.87
C GLU A 67 -9.09 -2.53 40.37
N ARG A 68 -9.87 -1.46 40.62
CA ARG A 68 -11.17 -1.30 40.00
C ARG A 68 -10.91 -1.34 38.50
N PRO A 69 -11.57 -2.23 37.74
CA PRO A 69 -11.52 -2.16 36.29
C PRO A 69 -12.06 -0.78 35.91
N VAL A 70 -11.16 0.15 35.60
CA VAL A 70 -11.54 1.47 35.11
C VAL A 70 -12.14 1.20 33.76
N ARG A 71 -13.48 1.13 33.70
CA ARG A 71 -14.20 1.02 32.43
C ARG A 71 -13.73 2.22 31.60
N PRO A 72 -13.13 1.99 30.42
CA PRO A 72 -12.70 3.10 29.58
C PRO A 72 -13.91 4.02 29.36
N PRO A 73 -13.73 5.35 29.48
CA PRO A 73 -14.83 6.28 29.34
C PRO A 73 -15.52 6.04 27.99
N LYS A 74 -16.86 5.99 28.01
CA LYS A 74 -17.65 5.86 26.77
C LYS A 74 -17.23 6.96 25.82
N ARG A 75 -16.82 6.60 24.60
CA ARG A 75 -16.42 7.56 23.56
C ARG A 75 -17.62 8.40 23.10
N VAL A 76 -17.35 9.59 22.62
CA VAL A 76 -18.38 10.58 22.26
C VAL A 76 -18.92 10.30 20.84
N PRO A 77 -20.24 10.44 20.62
CA PRO A 77 -20.84 10.29 19.29
C PRO A 77 -20.34 11.38 18.33
N GLN A 78 -20.09 11.01 17.08
CA GLN A 78 -19.56 11.91 16.03
C GLN A 78 -20.64 12.40 15.06
N SER A 79 -21.80 11.75 15.04
CA SER A 79 -22.89 12.01 14.09
C SER A 79 -24.29 11.72 14.64
N GLY A 80 -25.31 12.13 13.88
CA GLY A 80 -26.72 11.82 14.13
C GLY A 80 -27.33 12.43 15.41
N TRP A 81 -28.49 11.92 15.81
CA TRP A 81 -29.23 12.40 16.98
C TRP A 81 -28.45 12.23 18.29
N ARG A 82 -27.58 11.22 18.37
CA ARG A 82 -26.72 10.98 19.54
C ARG A 82 -25.73 12.12 19.76
N LYS A 83 -25.13 12.64 18.68
CA LYS A 83 -24.32 13.88 18.74
C LYS A 83 -25.15 15.08 19.12
N ALA A 84 -26.37 15.21 18.57
CA ALA A 84 -27.27 16.30 18.93
C ALA A 84 -27.62 16.29 20.44
N VAL A 85 -27.94 15.13 21.01
CA VAL A 85 -28.18 14.97 22.46
C VAL A 85 -26.93 15.28 23.29
N TYR A 86 -25.76 14.80 22.86
CA TYR A 86 -24.50 15.10 23.53
C TYR A 86 -24.20 16.60 23.57
N LEU A 87 -24.43 17.31 22.45
CA LEU A 87 -24.22 18.76 22.38
C LEU A 87 -25.30 19.54 23.14
N ALA A 88 -26.58 19.18 22.97
CA ALA A 88 -27.71 19.86 23.61
C ALA A 88 -27.72 19.71 25.13
N SER A 89 -27.20 18.59 25.65
CA SER A 89 -27.03 18.38 27.10
C SER A 89 -25.79 19.07 27.68
N GLY A 90 -25.09 19.92 26.91
CA GLY A 90 -23.86 20.56 27.37
C GLY A 90 -22.73 19.55 27.66
N LYS A 91 -22.68 18.44 26.90
CA LYS A 91 -21.77 17.30 27.07
C LYS A 91 -22.01 16.47 28.35
N LEU A 92 -23.13 16.67 29.04
CA LEU A 92 -23.48 15.93 30.27
C LEU A 92 -24.02 14.52 29.96
N ILE A 93 -24.75 14.35 28.86
CA ILE A 93 -25.32 13.06 28.45
C ILE A 93 -24.54 12.53 27.26
N ASN A 94 -23.69 11.53 27.51
CA ASN A 94 -23.01 10.80 26.43
C ASN A 94 -23.72 9.46 26.15
N PRO A 95 -24.61 9.39 25.14
CA PRO A 95 -25.26 8.14 24.74
C PRO A 95 -24.27 7.11 24.17
N GLY A 96 -23.03 7.50 23.89
CA GLY A 96 -22.02 6.69 23.24
C GLY A 96 -22.14 6.72 21.72
N GLU A 97 -21.13 6.18 21.05
CA GLU A 97 -21.13 5.97 19.60
C GLU A 97 -22.22 4.97 19.18
N SER A 98 -22.79 5.19 18.00
CA SER A 98 -23.68 4.24 17.35
C SER A 98 -22.94 2.96 16.92
N PRO A 99 -23.65 1.81 16.72
CA PRO A 99 -23.03 0.59 16.22
C PRO A 99 -22.29 0.78 14.88
N LEU A 100 -22.79 1.66 14.01
CA LEU A 100 -22.16 2.00 12.74
C LEU A 100 -20.85 2.77 12.95
N GLU A 101 -20.83 3.75 13.86
CA GLU A 101 -19.61 4.47 14.22
C GLU A 101 -18.56 3.55 14.86
N GLN A 102 -18.99 2.62 15.71
CA GLN A 102 -18.12 1.62 16.32
C GLN A 102 -17.50 0.71 15.24
N ARG A 103 -18.32 0.18 14.33
CA ARG A 103 -17.86 -0.64 13.19
C ARG A 103 -16.88 0.12 12.30
N GLN A 104 -17.20 1.36 11.93
CA GLN A 104 -16.32 2.20 11.13
C GLN A 104 -14.97 2.40 11.82
N ARG A 105 -14.96 2.71 13.12
CA ARG A 105 -13.74 2.86 13.90
C ARG A 105 -12.91 1.59 13.96
N GLU A 106 -13.55 0.43 14.15
CA GLU A 106 -12.88 -0.88 14.16
C GLU A 106 -12.22 -1.19 12.82
N LEU A 107 -12.90 -0.90 11.72
CA LEU A 107 -12.34 -1.03 10.38
C LEU A 107 -11.17 -0.07 10.16
N VAL A 108 -11.29 1.19 10.57
CA VAL A 108 -10.18 2.17 10.47
C VAL A 108 -8.97 1.72 11.31
N ALA A 109 -9.20 1.11 12.48
CA ALA A 109 -8.12 0.57 13.31
C ALA A 109 -7.41 -0.61 12.62
N ARG A 110 -8.15 -1.51 11.96
CA ARG A 110 -7.58 -2.59 11.12
C ARG A 110 -6.81 -2.03 9.93
N VAL A 111 -7.36 -1.03 9.24
CA VAL A 111 -6.67 -0.35 8.13
C VAL A 111 -5.38 0.30 8.60
N ASN A 112 -5.30 0.79 9.84
CA ASN A 112 -4.12 1.45 10.41
C ASN A 112 -3.13 0.53 11.14
N GLN A 113 -3.29 -0.78 11.02
CA GLN A 113 -2.35 -1.70 11.66
C GLN A 113 -0.92 -1.49 11.14
N PRO A 114 0.12 -1.67 11.98
CA PRO A 114 1.50 -1.43 11.58
C PRO A 114 1.89 -2.30 10.38
N LEU A 115 2.48 -1.66 9.37
CA LEU A 115 3.04 -2.34 8.20
C LEU A 115 4.56 -2.16 8.23
N ARG A 116 5.30 -3.27 8.20
CA ARG A 116 6.76 -3.25 8.09
C ARG A 116 7.14 -3.53 6.64
N GLY A 117 7.93 -2.64 6.04
CA GLY A 117 8.35 -2.74 4.66
C GLY A 117 7.27 -2.30 3.67
N CYS A 118 7.27 -2.92 2.50
CA CYS A 118 6.36 -2.65 1.40
C CYS A 118 5.40 -3.83 1.20
N PHE A 119 4.09 -3.57 1.15
CA PHE A 119 3.06 -4.54 0.83
C PHE A 119 2.56 -4.34 -0.60
N ARG A 120 2.67 -5.39 -1.42
CA ARG A 120 2.36 -5.38 -2.85
C ARG A 120 1.02 -6.04 -3.12
N ILE A 121 0.09 -5.26 -3.67
CA ILE A 121 -1.26 -5.71 -4.03
C ILE A 121 -1.37 -5.72 -5.55
N ALA A 122 -1.59 -6.88 -6.16
CA ALA A 122 -1.88 -6.96 -7.60
C ALA A 122 -3.38 -7.08 -7.86
N MET A 123 -3.86 -6.26 -8.80
CA MET A 123 -5.26 -6.15 -9.17
C MET A 123 -5.49 -6.91 -10.47
N LEU A 124 -6.30 -7.96 -10.44
CA LEU A 124 -6.51 -8.85 -11.59
C LEU A 124 -7.96 -8.81 -12.08
N SER A 125 -8.12 -8.84 -13.40
CA SER A 125 -9.40 -9.09 -14.05
C SER A 125 -9.16 -9.60 -15.47
N LEU A 126 -9.84 -10.67 -15.88
CA LEU A 126 -9.73 -11.22 -17.24
C LEU A 126 -10.68 -10.54 -18.24
N LYS A 127 -11.56 -9.62 -17.79
CA LYS A 127 -12.49 -8.87 -18.65
C LYS A 127 -12.32 -7.36 -18.46
N GLY A 128 -12.28 -6.63 -19.58
CA GLY A 128 -12.36 -5.18 -19.57
C GLY A 128 -13.70 -4.67 -19.02
N GLY A 129 -13.69 -3.52 -18.34
CA GLY A 129 -14.93 -2.87 -17.88
C GLY A 129 -15.55 -3.44 -16.61
N VAL A 130 -14.88 -4.34 -15.87
CA VAL A 130 -15.32 -4.77 -14.53
C VAL A 130 -15.03 -3.73 -13.43
N GLY A 131 -14.36 -2.64 -13.79
CA GLY A 131 -13.97 -1.56 -12.87
C GLY A 131 -12.69 -1.82 -12.10
N LYS A 132 -11.79 -2.69 -12.58
CA LYS A 132 -10.50 -2.98 -11.93
C LYS A 132 -9.72 -1.71 -11.60
N THR A 133 -9.42 -0.86 -12.59
CA THR A 133 -8.72 0.42 -12.42
C THR A 133 -9.43 1.36 -11.43
N THR A 134 -10.76 1.36 -11.46
CA THR A 134 -11.58 2.11 -10.49
C THR A 134 -11.37 1.57 -9.07
N ILE A 135 -11.42 0.25 -8.87
CA ILE A 135 -11.15 -0.38 -7.57
C ILE A 135 -9.70 -0.15 -7.13
N THR A 136 -8.72 -0.21 -8.04
CA THR A 136 -7.32 0.09 -7.75
C THR A 136 -7.18 1.50 -7.17
N THR A 137 -7.79 2.48 -7.82
CA THR A 137 -7.71 3.89 -7.41
C THR A 137 -8.48 4.13 -6.11
N THR A 138 -9.69 3.58 -5.95
CA THR A 138 -10.48 3.80 -4.74
C THR A 138 -9.89 3.09 -3.53
N LEU A 139 -9.36 1.87 -3.69
CA LEU A 139 -8.66 1.16 -2.64
C LEU A 139 -7.37 1.89 -2.23
N GLY A 140 -6.55 2.29 -3.22
CA GLY A 140 -5.33 3.06 -2.98
C GLY A 140 -5.61 4.39 -2.28
N SER A 141 -6.63 5.12 -2.73
CA SER A 141 -7.08 6.38 -2.11
C SER A 141 -7.59 6.16 -0.69
N THR A 142 -8.32 5.07 -0.45
CA THR A 142 -8.81 4.73 0.90
C THR A 142 -7.64 4.44 1.85
N PHE A 143 -6.62 3.70 1.39
CA PHE A 143 -5.40 3.51 2.17
C PHE A 143 -4.66 4.82 2.41
N ALA A 144 -4.45 5.64 1.37
CA ALA A 144 -3.71 6.90 1.47
C ALA A 144 -4.40 7.94 2.37
N ALA A 145 -5.73 7.98 2.36
CA ALA A 145 -6.51 8.90 3.19
C ALA A 145 -6.55 8.47 4.66
N LEU A 146 -6.53 7.16 4.94
CA LEU A 146 -6.68 6.63 6.29
C LEU A 146 -5.35 6.36 6.99
N ARG A 147 -4.30 6.04 6.23
CA ARG A 147 -2.95 5.78 6.74
C ARG A 147 -2.08 7.03 6.58
N GLY A 148 -1.14 7.21 7.50
CA GLY A 148 -0.04 8.18 7.32
C GLY A 148 1.07 7.70 6.38
N ASP A 149 0.88 6.52 5.79
CA ASP A 149 1.83 5.83 4.92
C ASP A 149 1.81 6.39 3.51
N ARG A 150 2.87 6.09 2.75
CA ARG A 150 2.92 6.40 1.32
C ARG A 150 2.35 5.23 0.52
N VAL A 151 1.37 5.54 -0.32
CA VAL A 151 0.65 4.57 -1.15
C VAL A 151 0.78 4.99 -2.60
N ILE A 152 1.20 4.06 -3.45
CA ILE A 152 1.30 4.28 -4.90
C ILE A 152 0.53 3.22 -5.67
N ALA A 153 -0.11 3.63 -6.76
CA ALA A 153 -0.63 2.73 -7.77
C ALA A 153 0.20 2.82 -9.06
N VAL A 154 0.55 1.67 -9.62
CA VAL A 154 1.35 1.52 -10.84
C VAL A 154 0.47 0.90 -11.90
N ASP A 155 0.45 1.50 -13.09
CA ASP A 155 -0.23 0.93 -14.25
C ASP A 155 0.69 -0.10 -14.93
N ALA A 156 0.30 -1.37 -14.92
CA ALA A 156 1.01 -2.47 -15.57
C ALA A 156 0.26 -2.99 -16.81
N ASN A 157 -0.52 -2.14 -17.46
CA ASN A 157 -1.22 -2.46 -18.70
C ASN A 157 -0.38 -2.10 -19.95
N PRO A 158 0.03 -3.08 -20.78
CA PRO A 158 0.82 -2.81 -21.98
C PRO A 158 0.03 -2.17 -23.13
N ASP A 159 -1.30 -2.33 -23.17
CA ASP A 159 -2.09 -1.97 -24.35
C ASP A 159 -2.65 -0.55 -24.31
N ARG A 160 -3.01 -0.06 -23.10
CA ARG A 160 -3.46 1.32 -22.82
C ARG A 160 -3.85 1.48 -21.36
N GLY A 161 -3.00 2.14 -20.59
CA GLY A 161 -3.28 2.50 -19.21
C GLY A 161 -4.39 3.56 -19.09
N THR A 162 -5.28 3.40 -18.10
CA THR A 162 -6.31 4.42 -17.77
C THR A 162 -6.23 4.89 -16.33
N LEU A 163 -5.24 4.38 -15.59
CA LEU A 163 -5.08 4.65 -14.16
C LEU A 163 -4.76 6.12 -13.90
N SER A 164 -3.88 6.72 -14.71
CA SER A 164 -3.50 8.14 -14.60
C SER A 164 -4.67 9.11 -14.79
N GLN A 165 -5.75 8.69 -15.43
CA GLN A 165 -6.94 9.51 -15.67
C GLN A 165 -7.86 9.59 -14.45
N LYS A 166 -7.54 8.88 -13.36
CA LYS A 166 -8.38 8.83 -12.15
C LYS A 166 -8.02 9.85 -11.08
N ILE A 167 -6.95 10.61 -11.29
CA ILE A 167 -6.54 11.73 -10.43
C ILE A 167 -6.05 12.89 -11.31
N PRO A 168 -5.94 14.11 -10.77
CA PRO A 168 -5.30 15.23 -11.46
C PRO A 168 -3.88 14.88 -11.92
N ILE A 169 -3.56 15.21 -13.17
CA ILE A 169 -2.24 14.95 -13.75
C ILE A 169 -1.29 16.09 -13.38
N GLU A 170 -0.26 15.78 -12.59
CA GLU A 170 0.79 16.74 -12.20
C GLU A 170 2.04 16.61 -13.09
N THR A 171 2.24 15.44 -13.70
CA THR A 171 3.39 15.12 -14.54
C THR A 171 3.01 14.15 -15.66
N THR A 172 3.65 14.30 -16.82
CA THR A 172 3.52 13.38 -17.96
C THR A 172 4.56 12.27 -17.95
N ALA A 173 5.43 12.25 -16.95
CA ALA A 173 6.44 11.21 -16.80
C ALA A 173 5.78 9.83 -16.59
N THR A 174 6.44 8.81 -17.12
CA THR A 174 5.97 7.42 -17.15
C THR A 174 6.96 6.52 -16.42
N VAL A 175 6.56 5.27 -16.17
CA VAL A 175 7.45 4.23 -15.62
C VAL A 175 8.78 4.10 -16.37
N ARG A 176 8.82 4.35 -17.68
CA ARG A 176 10.07 4.32 -18.46
C ARG A 176 11.02 5.45 -18.09
N HIS A 177 10.50 6.64 -17.88
CA HIS A 177 11.28 7.79 -17.43
C HIS A 177 11.88 7.51 -16.05
N LEU A 178 11.08 6.93 -15.14
CA LEU A 178 11.54 6.50 -13.82
C LEU A 178 12.70 5.49 -13.92
N LEU A 179 12.53 4.44 -14.73
CA LEU A 179 13.54 3.40 -14.89
C LEU A 179 14.83 3.91 -15.55
N ARG A 180 14.71 4.83 -16.52
CA ARG A 180 15.88 5.46 -17.17
C ARG A 180 16.74 6.25 -16.18
N ASP A 181 16.09 6.88 -15.20
CA ASP A 181 16.75 7.71 -14.20
C ASP A 181 16.93 7.00 -12.84
N ALA A 182 16.72 5.67 -12.78
CA ALA A 182 16.71 4.90 -11.53
C ALA A 182 17.95 5.13 -10.65
N ASP A 183 19.14 5.20 -11.25
CA ASP A 183 20.41 5.41 -10.53
C ASP A 183 20.52 6.80 -9.87
N LYS A 184 19.69 7.76 -10.28
CA LYS A 184 19.66 9.12 -9.73
C LYS A 184 18.64 9.26 -8.59
N ILE A 185 17.75 8.28 -8.43
CA ILE A 185 16.64 8.34 -7.48
C ILE A 185 17.13 7.82 -6.14
N THR A 186 17.42 8.74 -5.23
CA THR A 186 17.98 8.42 -3.90
C THR A 186 17.06 8.86 -2.76
N ARG A 187 16.18 9.82 -3.04
CA ARG A 187 15.25 10.40 -2.08
C ARG A 187 13.83 10.32 -2.63
N TYR A 188 12.87 10.38 -1.71
CA TYR A 188 11.46 10.42 -2.08
C TYR A 188 11.09 11.63 -2.96
N SER A 189 11.74 12.78 -2.77
CA SER A 189 11.55 13.94 -3.66
C SER A 189 11.87 13.65 -5.12
N ASP A 190 12.81 12.73 -5.37
CA ASP A 190 13.28 12.40 -6.72
C ASP A 190 12.23 11.55 -7.44
N VAL A 191 11.67 10.53 -6.76
CA VAL A 191 10.58 9.71 -7.33
C VAL A 191 9.31 10.52 -7.56
N ARG A 192 9.04 11.55 -6.75
CA ARG A 192 7.87 12.42 -6.90
C ARG A 192 7.81 13.18 -8.22
N ALA A 193 8.94 13.38 -8.90
CA ALA A 193 8.97 13.99 -10.23
C ALA A 193 8.28 13.11 -11.30
N TYR A 194 8.10 11.81 -11.02
CA TYR A 194 7.58 10.81 -11.95
C TYR A 194 6.13 10.39 -11.67
N THR A 195 5.51 10.95 -10.63
CA THR A 195 4.20 10.50 -10.14
C THR A 195 3.24 11.66 -9.99
N SER A 196 1.96 11.45 -10.31
CA SER A 196 0.89 12.41 -10.00
C SER A 196 0.23 12.05 -8.66
N GLN A 197 -0.23 13.01 -7.87
CA GLN A 197 -0.90 12.79 -6.58
C GLN A 197 -2.33 13.34 -6.56
N GLY A 198 -3.27 12.51 -6.10
CA GLY A 198 -4.66 12.91 -5.88
C GLY A 198 -4.88 13.58 -4.52
N SER A 199 -6.08 14.13 -4.30
CA SER A 199 -6.48 14.78 -3.03
C SER A 199 -6.36 13.85 -1.81
N SER A 200 -6.56 12.54 -2.01
CA SER A 200 -6.41 11.48 -0.99
C SER A 200 -4.95 11.17 -0.62
N ARG A 201 -3.98 11.82 -1.28
CA ARG A 201 -2.53 11.52 -1.25
C ARG A 201 -2.12 10.22 -1.93
N LEU A 202 -3.05 9.51 -2.59
CA LEU A 202 -2.67 8.42 -3.49
C LEU A 202 -1.79 8.97 -4.60
N GLU A 203 -0.66 8.32 -4.83
CA GLU A 203 0.20 8.60 -5.96
C GLU A 203 -0.02 7.59 -7.09
N ILE A 204 0.09 8.05 -8.33
CA ILE A 204 -0.02 7.19 -9.50
C ILE A 204 1.22 7.35 -10.37
N LEU A 205 1.84 6.23 -10.70
CA LEU A 205 2.87 6.10 -11.73
C LEU A 205 2.22 5.61 -13.03
N ALA A 206 2.21 6.48 -14.03
CA ALA A 206 1.61 6.19 -15.32
C ALA A 206 2.44 5.16 -16.11
N SER A 207 1.77 4.29 -16.87
CA SER A 207 2.41 3.45 -17.88
C SER A 207 2.79 4.27 -19.11
N GLU A 208 3.70 3.74 -19.93
CA GLU A 208 3.91 4.26 -21.27
C GLU A 208 2.65 4.04 -22.12
N GLN A 209 2.26 5.03 -22.91
CA GLN A 209 1.06 4.98 -23.75
C GLN A 209 1.37 5.07 -25.24
N ASP A 210 2.61 5.37 -25.61
CA ASP A 210 3.01 5.47 -27.02
C ASP A 210 3.09 4.08 -27.68
N PRO A 211 2.20 3.75 -28.63
CA PRO A 211 2.22 2.48 -29.35
C PRO A 211 3.44 2.32 -30.27
N ALA A 212 4.15 3.41 -30.58
CA ALA A 212 5.36 3.39 -31.41
C ALA A 212 6.59 2.86 -30.64
N VAL A 213 6.51 2.79 -29.30
CA VAL A 213 7.55 2.19 -28.47
C VAL A 213 7.40 0.67 -28.55
N SER A 214 8.24 0.05 -29.39
CA SER A 214 8.12 -1.37 -29.79
C SER A 214 8.37 -2.40 -28.69
N GLU A 215 8.91 -2.04 -27.53
CA GLU A 215 9.22 -2.98 -26.46
C GLU A 215 8.09 -2.98 -25.43
N ALA A 216 7.27 -4.04 -25.38
CA ALA A 216 6.23 -4.15 -24.37
C ALA A 216 6.82 -4.13 -22.95
N PHE A 217 6.11 -3.51 -21.99
CA PHE A 217 6.53 -3.48 -20.58
C PHE A 217 6.80 -4.90 -20.08
N SER A 218 8.05 -5.18 -19.70
CA SER A 218 8.56 -6.54 -19.46
C SER A 218 8.47 -6.96 -17.99
N GLU A 219 8.67 -8.26 -17.72
CA GLU A 219 8.85 -8.78 -16.35
C GLU A 219 9.99 -8.05 -15.62
N SER A 220 11.13 -7.84 -16.29
CA SER A 220 12.28 -7.16 -15.69
C SER A 220 12.00 -5.69 -15.39
N ASP A 221 11.26 -4.99 -16.25
CA ASP A 221 10.89 -3.59 -16.03
C ASP A 221 9.98 -3.47 -14.82
N TYR A 222 9.01 -4.37 -14.69
CA TYR A 222 8.12 -4.40 -13.53
C TYR A 222 8.91 -4.65 -12.23
N LEU A 223 9.75 -5.69 -12.19
CA LEU A 223 10.53 -6.03 -11.00
C LEU A 223 11.48 -4.88 -10.61
N ARG A 224 12.14 -4.24 -11.57
CA ARG A 224 12.98 -3.06 -11.32
C ARG A 224 12.16 -1.90 -10.76
N THR A 225 10.97 -1.65 -11.33
CA THR A 225 10.08 -0.59 -10.88
C THR A 225 9.65 -0.81 -9.43
N VAL A 226 9.14 -2.00 -9.11
CA VAL A 226 8.65 -2.30 -7.75
C VAL A 226 9.79 -2.34 -6.73
N ASN A 227 10.98 -2.85 -7.10
CA ASN A 227 12.17 -2.81 -6.25
C ASN A 227 12.65 -1.38 -6.00
N LEU A 228 12.48 -0.44 -6.94
CA LEU A 228 12.76 0.96 -6.67
C LEU A 228 11.69 1.55 -5.72
N LEU A 229 10.42 1.31 -6.00
CA LEU A 229 9.30 1.89 -5.25
C LEU A 229 9.22 1.39 -3.80
N GLU A 230 9.59 0.15 -3.50
CA GLU A 230 9.54 -0.38 -2.12
C GLU A 230 10.40 0.39 -1.12
N HIS A 231 11.41 1.14 -1.59
CA HIS A 231 12.25 1.97 -0.75
C HIS A 231 11.54 3.25 -0.28
N PHE A 232 10.49 3.67 -1.00
CA PHE A 232 9.84 4.96 -0.80
C PHE A 232 8.37 4.85 -0.41
N TYR A 233 7.72 3.72 -0.71
CA TYR A 233 6.29 3.48 -0.50
C TYR A 233 6.06 2.26 0.40
N ASN A 234 5.03 2.35 1.25
CA ASN A 234 4.64 1.26 2.14
C ASN A 234 3.65 0.32 1.46
N ILE A 235 2.82 0.83 0.54
CA ILE A 235 1.84 0.02 -0.20
C ILE A 235 1.97 0.33 -1.69
N VAL A 236 2.15 -0.71 -2.49
CA VAL A 236 2.19 -0.63 -3.96
C VAL A 236 1.01 -1.42 -4.52
N LEU A 237 0.10 -0.73 -5.19
CA LEU A 237 -0.99 -1.36 -5.94
C LEU A 237 -0.58 -1.46 -7.41
N THR A 238 -0.71 -2.65 -8.01
CA THR A 238 -0.43 -2.85 -9.43
C THR A 238 -1.74 -3.07 -10.18
N ASP A 239 -2.11 -2.11 -11.04
CA ASP A 239 -3.25 -2.24 -11.94
C ASP A 239 -2.85 -3.09 -13.16
N CYS A 240 -3.14 -4.38 -13.13
CA CYS A 240 -2.69 -5.29 -14.20
C CYS A 240 -3.55 -5.11 -15.45
N GLY A 241 -3.00 -5.33 -16.65
CA GLY A 241 -3.80 -5.43 -17.86
C GLY A 241 -4.84 -6.56 -17.82
N THR A 242 -5.68 -6.67 -18.85
CA THR A 242 -6.71 -7.71 -18.95
C THR A 242 -6.18 -9.08 -19.37
N GLY A 243 -4.93 -9.17 -19.83
CA GLY A 243 -4.30 -10.42 -20.24
C GLY A 243 -3.43 -11.03 -19.13
N LEU A 244 -3.75 -12.27 -18.73
CA LEU A 244 -2.90 -13.06 -17.82
C LEU A 244 -1.63 -13.61 -18.50
N MET A 245 -1.55 -13.53 -19.83
CA MET A 245 -0.48 -14.10 -20.64
C MET A 245 0.60 -13.08 -21.06
N HIS A 246 0.53 -11.83 -20.58
CA HIS A 246 1.57 -10.84 -20.88
C HIS A 246 2.85 -11.12 -20.07
N SER A 247 4.01 -10.80 -20.65
CA SER A 247 5.33 -11.03 -20.06
C SER A 247 5.48 -10.44 -18.65
N ALA A 248 4.91 -9.26 -18.39
CA ALA A 248 4.96 -8.65 -17.05
C ALA A 248 4.17 -9.44 -15.97
N MET A 249 3.15 -10.21 -16.34
CA MET A 249 2.23 -10.83 -15.37
C MET A 249 2.95 -11.80 -14.44
N LYS A 250 3.90 -12.57 -14.95
CA LYS A 250 4.69 -13.49 -14.12
C LYS A 250 5.43 -12.72 -13.00
N GLY A 251 6.11 -11.64 -13.35
CA GLY A 251 6.79 -10.78 -12.36
C GLY A 251 5.84 -10.15 -11.36
N VAL A 252 4.63 -9.76 -11.80
CA VAL A 252 3.58 -9.24 -10.92
C VAL A 252 3.13 -10.30 -9.91
N LEU A 253 2.83 -11.52 -10.36
CA LEU A 253 2.35 -12.59 -9.50
C LEU A 253 3.44 -13.08 -8.54
N ASP A 254 4.69 -13.20 -9.01
CA ASP A 254 5.84 -13.60 -8.20
C ASP A 254 6.16 -12.57 -7.10
N ALA A 255 5.96 -11.28 -7.37
CA ALA A 255 6.21 -10.21 -6.41
C ALA A 255 5.02 -9.89 -5.48
N ALA A 256 3.79 -10.31 -5.82
CA ALA A 256 2.60 -9.89 -5.08
C ALA A 256 2.47 -10.57 -3.70
N ASP A 257 2.23 -9.76 -2.68
CA ASP A 257 1.91 -10.27 -1.33
C ASP A 257 0.44 -10.71 -1.24
N ALA A 258 -0.45 -10.06 -1.98
CA ALA A 258 -1.85 -10.41 -2.08
C ALA A 258 -2.46 -10.00 -3.43
N LEU A 259 -3.54 -10.69 -3.81
CA LEU A 259 -4.31 -10.35 -5.00
C LEU A 259 -5.67 -9.80 -4.64
N VAL A 260 -6.16 -8.89 -5.48
CA VAL A 260 -7.58 -8.54 -5.57
C VAL A 260 -8.08 -8.97 -6.94
N VAL A 261 -9.00 -9.94 -6.97
CA VAL A 261 -9.63 -10.41 -8.20
C VAL A 261 -10.96 -9.68 -8.38
N VAL A 262 -11.05 -8.84 -9.40
CA VAL A 262 -12.22 -7.98 -9.63
C VAL A 262 -13.17 -8.66 -10.62
N SER A 263 -14.41 -8.88 -10.19
CA SER A 263 -15.51 -9.42 -10.98
C SER A 263 -16.65 -8.40 -11.02
N SER A 264 -17.32 -8.26 -12.16
CA SER A 264 -18.63 -7.61 -12.18
C SER A 264 -19.70 -8.53 -11.59
N GLY A 265 -20.81 -7.97 -11.12
CA GLY A 265 -22.02 -8.72 -10.68
C GLY A 265 -22.83 -9.34 -11.84
N SER A 266 -22.16 -9.92 -12.84
CA SER A 266 -22.78 -10.53 -14.03
C SER A 266 -22.26 -11.95 -14.27
N VAL A 267 -23.00 -12.76 -15.05
CA VAL A 267 -22.63 -14.17 -15.33
C VAL A 267 -21.28 -14.24 -16.05
N ASP A 268 -21.05 -13.35 -17.00
CA ASP A 268 -19.78 -13.32 -17.73
C ASP A 268 -18.62 -12.88 -16.83
N GLY A 269 -18.86 -11.88 -15.97
CA GLY A 269 -17.86 -11.41 -15.01
C GLY A 269 -17.46 -12.52 -14.04
N SER A 270 -18.45 -13.24 -13.51
CA SER A 270 -18.21 -14.35 -12.59
C SER A 270 -17.43 -15.47 -13.24
N ARG A 271 -17.83 -15.93 -14.43
CA ARG A 271 -17.11 -16.96 -15.18
C ARG A 271 -15.68 -16.55 -15.49
N SER A 272 -15.46 -15.28 -15.87
CA SER A 272 -14.15 -14.74 -16.17
C SER A 272 -13.23 -14.69 -14.93
N ALA A 273 -13.77 -14.28 -13.78
CA ALA A 273 -13.04 -14.30 -12.51
C ALA A 273 -12.75 -15.74 -12.03
N SER A 274 -13.70 -16.67 -12.15
CA SER A 274 -13.47 -18.09 -11.82
C SER A 274 -12.37 -18.70 -12.70
N ALA A 275 -12.38 -18.42 -14.01
CA ALA A 275 -11.33 -18.86 -14.92
C ALA A 275 -9.96 -18.27 -14.58
N THR A 276 -9.93 -17.03 -14.07
CA THR A 276 -8.69 -16.41 -13.56
C THR A 276 -8.14 -17.19 -12.37
N LEU A 277 -9.01 -17.52 -11.41
CA LEU A 277 -8.62 -18.32 -10.24
C LEU A 277 -8.17 -19.73 -10.64
N ASP A 278 -8.88 -20.38 -11.58
CA ASP A 278 -8.50 -21.70 -12.11
C ASP A 278 -7.13 -21.68 -12.77
N TRP A 279 -6.85 -20.63 -13.55
CA TRP A 279 -5.56 -20.43 -14.18
C TRP A 279 -4.46 -20.25 -13.12
N LEU A 280 -4.69 -19.41 -12.12
CA LEU A 280 -3.72 -19.19 -11.04
C LEU A 280 -3.41 -20.49 -10.27
N ASP A 281 -4.45 -21.26 -9.93
CA ASP A 281 -4.30 -22.56 -9.27
C ASP A 281 -3.49 -23.54 -10.14
N ALA A 282 -3.81 -23.63 -11.43
CA ALA A 282 -3.13 -24.53 -12.38
C ALA A 282 -1.65 -24.16 -12.64
N HIS A 283 -1.27 -22.90 -12.43
CA HIS A 283 0.09 -22.39 -12.70
C HIS A 283 0.92 -22.20 -11.42
N GLY A 284 0.50 -22.80 -10.30
CA GLY A 284 1.30 -22.82 -9.05
C GLY A 284 1.08 -21.65 -8.10
N TYR A 285 0.13 -20.75 -8.40
CA TYR A 285 -0.21 -19.60 -7.54
C TYR A 285 -1.35 -19.90 -6.55
N GLY A 286 -1.62 -21.17 -6.25
CA GLY A 286 -2.75 -21.56 -5.39
C GLY A 286 -2.67 -20.98 -3.96
N ASP A 287 -1.48 -20.83 -3.39
CA ASP A 287 -1.32 -20.17 -2.08
C ASP A 287 -1.53 -18.65 -2.15
N LEU A 288 -1.29 -18.04 -3.31
CA LEU A 288 -1.61 -16.64 -3.56
C LEU A 288 -3.14 -16.46 -3.75
N VAL A 289 -3.82 -17.41 -4.41
CA VAL A 289 -5.29 -17.47 -4.52
C VAL A 289 -5.94 -17.58 -3.14
N LYS A 290 -5.47 -18.48 -2.27
CA LYS A 290 -6.00 -18.60 -0.90
C LYS A 290 -5.85 -17.34 -0.07
N ARG A 291 -4.85 -16.49 -0.36
CA ARG A 291 -4.61 -15.19 0.29
C ARG A 291 -5.26 -14.01 -0.46
N SER A 292 -5.93 -14.25 -1.58
CA SER A 292 -6.57 -13.21 -2.36
C SER A 292 -7.93 -12.81 -1.78
N VAL A 293 -8.39 -11.63 -2.19
CA VAL A 293 -9.75 -11.15 -1.94
C VAL A 293 -10.47 -11.01 -3.27
N THR A 294 -11.67 -11.59 -3.37
CA THR A 294 -12.52 -11.34 -4.53
C THR A 294 -13.36 -10.10 -4.31
N VAL A 295 -13.37 -9.19 -5.27
CA VAL A 295 -14.25 -8.02 -5.27
C VAL A 295 -15.35 -8.21 -6.30
N ILE A 296 -16.60 -8.21 -5.84
CA ILE A 296 -17.77 -8.16 -6.70
C ILE A 296 -18.17 -6.69 -6.83
N ASN A 297 -17.84 -6.09 -7.96
CA ASN A 297 -18.09 -4.69 -8.26
C ASN A 297 -19.39 -4.50 -9.05
N SER A 298 -20.30 -3.70 -8.51
CA SER A 298 -21.57 -3.35 -9.17
C SER A 298 -21.38 -2.14 -10.08
N VAL A 299 -20.99 -2.38 -11.34
CA VAL A 299 -20.76 -1.33 -12.35
C VAL A 299 -22.05 -0.74 -12.95
N ARG A 300 -23.23 -1.23 -12.55
CA ARG A 300 -24.54 -0.72 -12.99
C ARG A 300 -25.53 -0.70 -11.81
N PRO A 301 -26.53 0.19 -11.81
CA PRO A 301 -27.50 0.31 -10.71
C PRO A 301 -28.35 -0.95 -10.49
N LYS A 302 -28.67 -1.67 -11.57
CA LYS A 302 -29.41 -2.93 -11.50
C LYS A 302 -28.41 -4.07 -11.45
N ALA A 303 -28.47 -4.88 -10.40
CA ALA A 303 -27.85 -6.19 -10.40
C ALA A 303 -28.33 -6.94 -11.65
N GLY A 304 -27.42 -7.61 -12.37
CA GLY A 304 -27.82 -8.47 -13.47
C GLY A 304 -28.75 -9.58 -12.99
N SER A 305 -29.09 -10.53 -13.87
CA SER A 305 -29.86 -11.73 -13.50
C SER A 305 -29.13 -12.67 -12.50
N VAL A 306 -28.02 -12.23 -11.90
CA VAL A 306 -27.16 -13.02 -11.02
C VAL A 306 -27.50 -12.76 -9.57
N ASP A 307 -27.75 -13.86 -8.85
CA ASP A 307 -27.82 -13.89 -7.41
C ASP A 307 -26.42 -13.61 -6.81
N LEU A 308 -26.24 -12.42 -6.26
CA LEU A 308 -24.96 -11.97 -5.70
C LEU A 308 -24.57 -12.76 -4.44
N ASP A 309 -25.53 -13.36 -3.73
CA ASP A 309 -25.27 -14.21 -2.57
C ASP A 309 -24.67 -15.54 -2.97
N LYS A 310 -25.24 -16.19 -4.00
CA LYS A 310 -24.64 -17.39 -4.59
C LYS A 310 -23.27 -17.10 -5.19
N LEU A 311 -23.11 -15.94 -5.86
CA LEU A 311 -21.83 -15.56 -6.44
C LEU A 311 -20.76 -15.35 -5.36
N ALA A 312 -21.10 -14.64 -4.28
CA ALA A 312 -20.18 -14.45 -3.16
C ALA A 312 -19.82 -15.79 -2.50
N ALA A 313 -20.79 -16.69 -2.29
CA ALA A 313 -20.54 -18.02 -1.75
C ALA A 313 -19.59 -18.84 -2.63
N HIS A 314 -19.73 -18.74 -3.96
CA HIS A 314 -18.82 -19.40 -4.92
C HIS A 314 -17.37 -18.96 -4.73
N PHE A 315 -17.12 -17.65 -4.61
CA PHE A 315 -15.75 -17.13 -4.46
C PHE A 315 -15.18 -17.26 -3.05
N ALA A 316 -16.04 -17.24 -2.02
CA ALA A 316 -15.64 -17.46 -0.64
C ALA A 316 -15.08 -18.87 -0.39
N ALA A 317 -15.40 -19.83 -1.25
CA ALA A 317 -14.83 -21.18 -1.19
C ALA A 317 -13.38 -21.25 -1.70
N ARG A 318 -12.89 -20.23 -2.40
CA ARG A 318 -11.57 -20.23 -3.08
C ARG A 318 -10.61 -19.15 -2.56
N THR A 319 -11.15 -18.00 -2.23
CA THR A 319 -10.38 -16.82 -1.80
C THR A 319 -10.60 -16.56 -0.31
N ARG A 320 -9.67 -15.82 0.33
CA ARG A 320 -9.75 -15.56 1.78
C ARG A 320 -11.04 -14.85 2.18
N ALA A 321 -11.49 -13.94 1.34
CA ALA A 321 -12.66 -13.11 1.59
C ALA A 321 -13.28 -12.62 0.28
N VAL A 322 -14.55 -12.21 0.37
CA VAL A 322 -15.27 -11.58 -0.73
C VAL A 322 -15.83 -10.25 -0.25
N CYS A 323 -15.54 -9.17 -0.98
CA CYS A 323 -16.08 -7.84 -0.72
C CYS A 323 -17.01 -7.43 -1.87
N ARG A 324 -18.12 -6.77 -1.53
CA ARG A 324 -19.06 -6.24 -2.52
C ARG A 324 -18.95 -4.73 -2.53
N ILE A 325 -18.72 -4.16 -3.71
CA ILE A 325 -18.75 -2.72 -3.90
C ILE A 325 -20.08 -2.38 -4.60
N PRO A 326 -20.95 -1.59 -3.96
CA PRO A 326 -22.24 -1.20 -4.55
C PRO A 326 -22.01 -0.27 -5.74
N PHE A 327 -23.07 -0.08 -6.52
CA PHE A 327 -23.05 0.91 -7.58
C PHE A 327 -22.95 2.32 -6.98
N ASP A 328 -22.05 3.12 -7.55
CA ASP A 328 -21.87 4.51 -7.17
C ASP A 328 -21.88 5.40 -8.43
N PRO A 329 -22.79 6.38 -8.52
CA PRO A 329 -22.85 7.29 -9.66
C PRO A 329 -21.52 7.99 -9.95
N HIS A 330 -20.77 8.40 -8.91
CA HIS A 330 -19.49 9.09 -9.05
C HIS A 330 -18.44 8.19 -9.73
N LEU A 331 -18.49 6.89 -9.46
CA LEU A 331 -17.55 5.92 -10.07
C LEU A 331 -17.92 5.57 -11.52
N GLU A 332 -19.19 5.75 -11.93
CA GLU A 332 -19.65 5.53 -13.30
C GLU A 332 -19.22 6.66 -14.25
N GLU A 333 -19.08 7.90 -13.75
CA GLU A 333 -18.64 9.08 -14.53
C GLU A 333 -17.31 8.84 -15.27
N GLY A 334 -16.47 7.92 -14.79
CA GLY A 334 -15.23 7.54 -15.44
C GLY A 334 -14.13 8.60 -15.37
N ALA A 335 -14.38 9.70 -14.67
CA ALA A 335 -13.47 10.83 -14.48
C ALA A 335 -12.59 10.65 -13.21
N GLU A 336 -12.06 11.77 -12.70
CA GLU A 336 -11.31 11.84 -11.45
C GLU A 336 -12.12 11.33 -10.26
N ILE A 337 -11.46 10.60 -9.37
CA ILE A 337 -12.10 9.96 -8.22
C ILE A 337 -11.85 10.78 -6.96
N GLU A 338 -12.94 11.28 -6.36
CA GLU A 338 -12.95 12.00 -5.08
C GLU A 338 -13.72 11.16 -4.05
N LEU A 339 -13.08 10.78 -2.94
CA LEU A 339 -13.70 9.92 -1.93
C LEU A 339 -14.90 10.59 -1.23
N GLU A 340 -14.89 11.91 -1.16
CA GLU A 340 -15.91 12.73 -0.52
C GLU A 340 -17.24 12.71 -1.28
N ARG A 341 -17.20 12.51 -2.60
CA ARG A 341 -18.37 12.42 -3.49
C ARG A 341 -19.05 11.06 -3.49
N LEU A 342 -18.36 10.02 -3.01
CA LEU A 342 -18.91 8.67 -2.90
C LEU A 342 -20.08 8.60 -1.92
N THR A 343 -21.03 7.71 -2.20
CA THR A 343 -22.12 7.46 -1.26
C THR A 343 -21.58 6.89 0.07
N PRO A 344 -22.28 7.09 1.20
CA PRO A 344 -21.88 6.49 2.47
C PRO A 344 -21.75 4.97 2.43
N GLU A 345 -22.57 4.29 1.62
CA GLU A 345 -22.55 2.84 1.45
C GLU A 345 -21.28 2.39 0.71
N THR A 346 -20.94 3.05 -0.41
CA THR A 346 -19.71 2.78 -1.16
C THR A 346 -18.47 3.04 -0.31
N ARG A 347 -18.43 4.14 0.45
CA ARG A 347 -17.31 4.44 1.37
C ARG A 347 -17.13 3.36 2.42
N MET A 348 -18.23 2.87 3.02
CA MET A 348 -18.17 1.79 3.99
C MET A 348 -17.66 0.50 3.35
N ALA A 349 -18.14 0.15 2.16
CA ALA A 349 -17.70 -1.03 1.43
C ALA A 349 -16.20 -0.98 1.05
N LEU A 350 -15.69 0.18 0.63
CA LEU A 350 -14.26 0.39 0.36
C LEU A 350 -13.42 0.33 1.63
N LEU A 351 -13.92 0.86 2.74
CA LEU A 351 -13.28 0.74 4.05
C LEU A 351 -13.21 -0.72 4.51
N GLU A 352 -14.26 -1.51 4.27
CA GLU A 352 -14.28 -2.95 4.53
C GLU A 352 -13.27 -3.71 3.67
N LEU A 353 -13.17 -3.37 2.38
CA LEU A 353 -12.15 -3.93 1.47
C LEU A 353 -10.74 -3.59 1.96
N ALA A 354 -10.46 -2.31 2.28
CA ALA A 354 -9.17 -1.87 2.79
C ALA A 354 -8.80 -2.58 4.09
N ALA A 355 -9.74 -2.74 5.02
CA ALA A 355 -9.51 -3.46 6.27
C ALA A 355 -9.20 -4.95 6.02
N THR A 356 -9.95 -5.58 5.10
CA THR A 356 -9.77 -7.00 4.73
C THR A 356 -8.42 -7.25 4.04
N MET A 357 -7.92 -6.28 3.28
CA MET A 357 -6.59 -6.32 2.71
C MET A 357 -5.51 -6.07 3.76
N ALA A 358 -5.73 -5.11 4.67
CA ALA A 358 -4.80 -4.80 5.76
C ALA A 358 -4.58 -5.99 6.69
N ASP A 359 -5.60 -6.82 6.95
CA ASP A 359 -5.47 -8.02 7.78
C ASP A 359 -4.42 -9.03 7.27
N ALA A 360 -4.00 -8.91 6.00
CA ALA A 360 -2.92 -9.72 5.43
C ALA A 360 -1.53 -9.12 5.64
N PHE A 361 -1.41 -7.91 6.18
CA PHE A 361 -0.13 -7.28 6.43
C PHE A 361 0.70 -8.15 7.37
N PRO A 362 2.00 -8.36 7.07
CA PRO A 362 2.86 -9.13 7.94
C PRO A 362 3.00 -8.39 9.29
N GLY A 363 2.33 -8.91 10.31
CA GLY A 363 2.47 -8.44 11.70
C GLY A 363 3.90 -8.63 12.20
N LYS A 364 4.22 -8.07 13.38
CA LYS A 364 5.51 -8.33 14.05
C LYS A 364 5.65 -9.85 14.30
N ARG A 365 6.38 -10.56 13.44
CA ARG A 365 7.11 -11.75 13.87
C ARG A 365 8.21 -11.33 14.83
#